data_AF-A0A3A5JP51-F1
#
_entry.id   AF-A0A3A5JP51-F1
#
_cell.length_a   1.000
_cell.length_b   1.000
_cell.length_c   1.000
_cell.angle_alpha   90.00
_cell.angle_beta   90.00
_cell.angle_gamma   90.00
#
_symmetry.space_group_name_H-M   'P 1'
#
loop_
_entity.id
_entity.type
_entity.pdbx_description
1 polymer ?
#
loop_
_entity_poly.entity_id
_entity_poly.type
_entity_poly.pdbx_seq_one_letter_code
_entity_poly.pdbx_strand_id
1 'polypeptide(L)' 'MGLKWTDSREIGEALYDSRPDLDPKTVRFTDMHQWICELEDFDDEPGASNEKVLEAILLVWLDEAE' A
#
# COMPACT_ATOMS: atom_id res chain seq x y z
N MET A 1 0.49 17.20 -3.71
CA MET A 1 0.60 16.69 -2.33
C MET A 1 0.46 15.20 -2.50
N GLY A 2 1.57 14.49 -2.56
CA GLY A 2 1.56 13.05 -2.87
C GLY A 2 1.41 12.21 -1.61
N LEU A 3 1.07 10.95 -1.81
CA LEU A 3 0.87 9.96 -0.77
C LEU A 3 2.16 9.78 0.03
N LYS A 4 2.03 9.84 1.35
CA LYS A 4 3.09 9.52 2.31
C LYS A 4 2.83 8.16 2.93
N TRP A 5 3.88 7.54 3.48
CA TRP A 5 3.74 6.28 4.21
C TRP A 5 2.74 6.34 5.39
N THR A 6 2.50 7.55 5.92
CA THR A 6 1.48 7.81 6.95
C THR A 6 0.05 7.71 6.44
N ASP A 7 -0.16 7.88 5.14
CA ASP A 7 -1.47 7.89 4.49
C ASP A 7 -1.88 6.46 4.13
N SER A 8 -1.87 5.58 5.14
CA SER A 8 -2.05 4.14 4.95
C SER A 8 -3.39 3.79 4.30
N ARG A 9 -4.42 4.64 4.53
CA ARG A 9 -5.74 4.47 3.93
C ARG A 9 -5.71 4.73 2.43
N GLU A 10 -5.25 5.92 2.05
CA GLU A 10 -5.21 6.34 0.64
C GLU A 10 -4.30 5.41 -0.19
N ILE A 11 -3.18 4.93 0.39
CA ILE A 11 -2.33 3.93 -0.27
C ILE A 11 -3.06 2.59 -0.42
N GLY A 12 -3.77 2.12 0.61
CA GLY A 12 -4.54 0.87 0.55
C GLY A 12 -5.64 0.91 -0.53
N GLU A 13 -6.38 2.00 -0.60
CA GLU A 13 -7.38 2.27 -1.64
C GLU A 13 -6.74 2.30 -3.03
N ALA A 14 -5.62 3.01 -3.20
CA ALA A 14 -4.89 3.07 -4.47
C ALA A 14 -4.37 1.69 -4.92
N LEU A 15 -3.91 0.86 -3.97
CA LEU A 15 -3.50 -0.51 -4.25
C LEU A 15 -4.68 -1.36 -4.72
N TYR A 16 -5.84 -1.26 -4.06
CA TYR A 16 -7.06 -1.94 -4.46
C TYR A 16 -7.56 -1.50 -5.83
N ASP A 17 -7.63 -0.19 -6.09
CA ASP A 17 -8.02 0.37 -7.39
C ASP A 17 -7.08 -0.09 -8.52
N SER A 18 -5.77 -0.17 -8.23
CA SER A 18 -4.78 -0.63 -9.22
C SER A 18 -4.84 -2.14 -9.47
N ARG A 19 -5.28 -2.93 -8.47
CA ARG A 19 -5.20 -4.39 -8.45
C ARG A 19 -6.43 -5.00 -7.74
N PRO A 20 -7.64 -4.81 -8.28
CA PRO A 20 -8.87 -5.26 -7.61
C PRO A 20 -9.03 -6.79 -7.56
N ASP A 21 -8.42 -7.50 -8.51
CA ASP A 21 -8.47 -8.97 -8.58
C ASP A 21 -7.41 -9.67 -7.70
N LEU A 22 -6.54 -8.91 -7.02
CA LEU A 22 -5.46 -9.47 -6.22
C LEU A 22 -5.91 -9.65 -4.77
N ASP A 23 -5.80 -10.86 -4.24
CA ASP A 23 -6.07 -11.13 -2.82
C ASP A 23 -4.92 -10.58 -1.95
N PRO A 24 -5.16 -9.53 -1.13
CA PRO A 24 -4.12 -8.91 -0.31
C PRO A 24 -3.54 -9.91 0.71
N LYS A 25 -4.28 -10.96 1.09
CA LYS A 25 -3.80 -12.01 2.03
C LYS A 25 -2.64 -12.81 1.46
N THR A 26 -2.49 -12.83 0.12
CA THR A 26 -1.42 -13.53 -0.57
C THR A 26 -0.20 -12.64 -0.85
N VAL A 27 -0.31 -11.34 -0.58
CA VAL A 27 0.70 -10.35 -0.90
C VAL A 27 1.81 -10.35 0.15
N ARG A 28 3.07 -10.36 -0.32
CA ARG A 28 4.24 -10.19 0.55
C ARG A 28 4.55 -8.72 0.70
N PHE A 29 5.03 -8.32 1.88
CA PHE A 29 5.43 -6.93 2.15
C PHE A 29 6.47 -6.38 1.18
N THR A 30 7.38 -7.22 0.66
CA THR A 30 8.35 -6.79 -0.36
C THR A 30 7.68 -6.42 -1.68
N ASP A 31 6.66 -7.18 -2.09
CA ASP A 31 5.94 -6.93 -3.34
C ASP A 31 5.04 -5.69 -3.16
N MET A 32 4.35 -5.60 -2.03
CA MET A 32 3.53 -4.45 -1.68
C MET A 32 4.36 -3.16 -1.61
N HIS A 33 5.51 -3.20 -0.95
CA HIS A 33 6.44 -2.05 -0.89
C HIS A 33 6.85 -1.58 -2.28
N GLN A 34 7.19 -2.50 -3.17
CA GLN A 34 7.52 -2.17 -4.56
C GLN A 34 6.33 -1.48 -5.25
N TRP A 35 5.13 -2.05 -5.14
CA TRP A 35 3.94 -1.48 -5.79
C TRP A 35 3.59 -0.10 -5.27
N ILE A 36 3.75 0.15 -3.97
CA ILE A 36 3.54 1.47 -3.36
C ILE A 36 4.54 2.47 -3.92
N CYS A 37 5.82 2.09 -4.03
CA CYS A 37 6.86 2.95 -4.63
C CYS A 37 6.65 3.18 -6.14
N GLU A 38 5.88 2.32 -6.81
CA GLU A 38 5.50 2.44 -8.22
C GLU A 38 4.21 3.25 -8.45
N LEU A 39 3.49 3.65 -7.40
CA LEU A 39 2.29 4.49 -7.53
C LEU A 39 2.69 5.89 -8.02
N GLU A 40 1.98 6.40 -9.02
CA GLU A 40 2.24 7.74 -9.60
C GLU A 40 2.06 8.85 -8.56
N ASP A 41 1.13 8.67 -7.61
CA ASP A 41 0.83 9.63 -6.55
C ASP A 41 1.75 9.50 -5.32
N PHE A 42 2.62 8.48 -5.26
CA PHE A 42 3.51 8.27 -4.11
C PHE A 42 4.71 9.22 -4.16
N ASP A 43 4.89 9.99 -3.08
CA ASP A 43 5.88 11.08 -2.99
C ASP A 43 6.75 10.95 -1.72
N ASP A 44 6.81 9.77 -1.09
CA ASP A 44 7.63 9.55 0.11
C ASP A 44 8.96 8.85 -0.20
N GLU A 45 9.85 8.81 0.79
CA GLU A 45 11.11 8.10 0.68
C GLU A 45 10.88 6.58 0.77
N PRO A 46 11.29 5.76 -0.22
CA PRO A 46 11.11 4.31 -0.18
C PRO A 46 11.71 3.65 1.07
N GLY A 47 12.79 4.23 1.61
CA GLY A 47 13.46 3.73 2.82
C GLY A 47 12.77 4.09 4.16
N ALA A 48 11.76 4.96 4.14
CA ALA A 48 11.00 5.34 5.34
C ALA A 48 9.93 4.31 5.73
N SER A 49 9.66 3.32 4.86
CA SER A 49 8.79 2.20 5.17
C SER A 49 9.31 1.38 6.35
N ASN A 50 8.40 0.85 7.15
CA ASN A 50 8.69 -0.13 8.20
C ASN A 50 7.57 -1.17 8.26
N GLU A 51 7.79 -2.26 9.01
CA GLU A 51 6.81 -3.35 9.09
C GLU A 51 5.43 -2.88 9.58
N LYS A 52 5.37 -1.91 10.50
CA LYS A 52 4.09 -1.39 11.01
C LYS A 52 3.33 -0.56 9.98
N VAL A 53 4.04 0.23 9.19
CA VAL A 53 3.46 1.01 8.09
C VAL A 53 2.91 0.08 7.03
N LEU A 54 3.69 -0.92 6.62
CA LEU A 54 3.26 -1.91 5.63
C LEU A 54 2.08 -2.73 6.15
N GLU A 55 2.11 -3.16 7.40
CA GLU A 55 0.97 -3.82 8.05
C GLU A 55 -0.28 -2.95 8.05
N ALA A 56 -0.18 -1.66 8.39
CA ALA A 56 -1.32 -0.74 8.38
C ALA A 56 -1.95 -0.59 6.99
N ILE A 57 -1.11 -0.47 5.95
CA ILE A 57 -1.56 -0.40 4.55
C ILE A 57 -2.23 -1.71 4.13
N LEU A 58 -1.63 -2.85 4.47
CA LEU A 58 -2.18 -4.16 4.17
C LEU A 58 -3.55 -4.36 4.83
N LEU A 59 -3.72 -3.93 6.08
CA LEU A 59 -5.00 -4.03 6.79
C LEU A 59 -6.09 -3.20 6.12
N VAL A 60 -5.77 -1.99 5.62
CA VAL A 60 -6.74 -1.21 4.83
C VAL A 60 -7.05 -1.94 3.53
N TRP A 61 -6.04 -2.40 2.80
CA TRP A 61 -6.28 -3.08 1.53
C TRP A 61 -7.14 -4.34 1.72
N LEU A 62 -6.96 -5.07 2.82
CA LEU A 62 -7.83 -6.19 3.20
C LEU A 62 -9.27 -5.73 3.45
N ASP A 63 -9.48 -4.64 4.19
CA ASP A 63 -10.80 -4.08 4.50
C ASP A 63 -11.53 -3.64 3.22
N GLU A 64 -10.83 -3.06 2.25
CA GLU A 64 -11.40 -2.64 0.95
C GLU A 64 -11.68 -3.82 0.00
N ALA A 65 -10.96 -4.93 0.15
CA ALA A 65 -11.15 -6.14 -0.66
C ALA A 65 -12.23 -7.09 -0.11
N GLU A 66 -12.72 -6.85 1.11
CA GLU A 66 -13.84 -7.59 1.73
C GLU A 66 -15.23 -7.03 1.33
#